data_AF-A0AAQ4F2W8-F1
#
_entry.id   AF-A0AAQ4F2W8-F1
#
_cell.length_a   1.000
_cell.length_b   1.000
_cell.length_c   1.000
_cell.angle_alpha   90.00
_cell.angle_beta   90.00
_cell.angle_gamma   90.00
#
_symmetry.space_group_name_H-M   'P 1'
#
loop_
_entity.id
_entity.type
_entity.pdbx_description
1 polymer ?
#
loop_
_entity_poly.entity_id
_entity_poly.type
_entity_poly.pdbx_seq_one_letter_code
_entity_poly.pdbx_strand_id
1 'polypeptide(L)'
;MLAKWSRAIPRADKALEENSAVCERHFDSRFIVRDFKHIINGAEVLIPRSIPALSEDAVPTVFPNLPKYISRMLPKERKRRNASQAPIPSKRSGACLDTTEECPPADVEGADTQRGGMSEPFAEELFIFDLKRPSELWSLQKLKQNNIACYQTAEFAKGETPPVVFTKMVVFCVGEGHVKCSIFLAGQFHKECDVRCKEQAEGELSYANSLTVCSGIGHTKEFEKLNMNNIGRLSGHCLFSSACNGSVPQPFSRQLDPNNRCICFKWKRQVSDAFKNCVRGNGAL
;
A
#
# COMPACT_ATOMS: atom_id res chain seq x y z
N MET A 1 19.07 14.16 8.56
CA MET A 1 19.72 12.92 8.09
C MET A 1 20.77 13.18 7.01
N LEU A 2 20.44 13.93 5.94
CA LEU A 2 21.33 14.24 4.80
C LEU A 2 22.72 14.78 5.19
N ALA A 3 22.79 15.75 6.11
CA ALA A 3 24.07 16.31 6.58
C ALA A 3 24.97 15.27 7.29
N LYS A 4 24.38 14.30 8.02
CA LYS A 4 25.15 13.22 8.66
C LYS A 4 25.71 12.26 7.60
N TRP A 5 24.92 11.96 6.57
CA TRP A 5 25.33 11.06 5.48
C TRP A 5 26.39 11.69 4.57
N SER A 6 26.25 12.99 4.26
CA SER A 6 27.24 13.74 3.47
C SER A 6 28.64 13.72 4.12
N ARG A 7 28.71 13.80 5.46
CA ARG A 7 29.98 13.69 6.19
C ARG A 7 30.51 12.26 6.29
N ALA A 8 29.61 11.27 6.32
CA ALA A 8 29.97 9.87 6.51
C ALA A 8 30.38 9.18 5.21
N ILE A 9 29.84 9.62 4.07
CA ILE A 9 30.14 9.05 2.76
C ILE A 9 31.36 9.77 2.17
N PRO A 10 32.51 9.09 2.06
CA PRO A 10 33.76 9.70 1.62
C PRO A 10 33.82 9.78 0.08
N ARG A 11 33.00 10.67 -0.50
CA ARG A 11 32.98 10.94 -1.94
C ARG A 11 33.53 12.34 -2.23
N ALA A 12 34.44 12.42 -3.19
CA ALA A 12 35.01 13.68 -3.67
C ALA A 12 34.40 14.13 -5.01
N ASP A 13 33.74 13.22 -5.72
CA ASP A 13 33.19 13.39 -7.07
C ASP A 13 31.82 14.07 -7.07
N LYS A 14 30.93 13.71 -6.12
CA LYS A 14 29.56 14.24 -6.07
C LYS A 14 29.01 14.39 -4.64
N ALA A 15 28.43 15.56 -4.37
CA ALA A 15 27.66 15.81 -3.15
C ALA A 15 26.38 14.96 -3.11
N LEU A 16 25.90 14.61 -1.90
CA LEU A 16 24.59 13.95 -1.77
C LEU A 16 23.47 14.96 -2.01
N GLU A 17 22.63 14.64 -2.99
CA GLU A 17 21.35 15.29 -3.28
C GLU A 17 20.21 14.52 -2.58
N GLU A 18 19.03 15.13 -2.45
CA GLU A 18 17.87 14.52 -1.79
C GLU A 18 17.37 13.24 -2.48
N ASN A 19 17.61 13.11 -3.80
CA ASN A 19 17.28 11.93 -4.60
C ASN A 19 18.38 10.85 -4.58
N SER A 20 19.48 11.06 -3.86
CA SER A 20 20.59 10.12 -3.80
C SER A 20 20.24 8.92 -2.93
N ALA A 21 20.36 7.71 -3.50
CA ALA A 21 20.14 6.46 -2.77
C ALA A 21 21.46 5.81 -2.31
N VAL A 22 21.42 5.13 -1.16
CA VAL A 22 22.54 4.35 -0.62
C VAL A 22 22.06 2.92 -0.35
N CYS A 23 22.81 1.93 -0.85
CA CYS A 23 22.45 0.52 -0.69
C CYS A 23 22.55 0.06 0.76
N GLU A 24 21.71 -0.88 1.19
CA GLU A 24 21.69 -1.42 2.56
C GLU A 24 23.03 -2.01 3.01
N ARG A 25 23.86 -2.46 2.06
CA ARG A 25 25.21 -3.01 2.30
C ARG A 25 26.18 -2.02 2.97
N HIS A 26 25.87 -0.73 2.95
CA HIS A 26 26.69 0.32 3.57
C HIS A 26 26.32 0.58 5.03
N PHE A 27 25.27 -0.07 5.54
CA PHE A 27 24.77 0.09 6.90
C PHE A 27 25.09 -1.15 7.74
N ASP A 28 25.25 -0.94 9.04
CA ASP A 28 25.28 -2.05 10.01
C ASP A 28 23.88 -2.69 10.06
N SER A 29 23.84 -4.03 10.05
CA SER A 29 22.61 -4.82 10.11
C SER A 29 21.63 -4.42 11.21
N ARG A 30 22.13 -3.87 12.33
CA ARG A 30 21.31 -3.39 13.46
C ARG A 30 20.40 -2.22 13.11
N PHE A 31 20.76 -1.44 12.09
CA PHE A 31 19.97 -0.31 11.63
C PHE A 31 19.03 -0.67 10.47
N ILE A 32 19.05 -1.92 10.00
CA ILE A 32 18.16 -2.42 8.94
C ILE A 32 16.98 -3.12 9.60
N VAL A 33 15.83 -2.44 9.60
CA VAL A 33 14.57 -2.93 10.14
C VAL A 33 13.88 -3.80 9.09
N ARG A 34 13.86 -5.12 9.32
CA ARG A 34 13.23 -6.10 8.43
C ARG A 34 11.84 -6.53 8.86
N ASP A 35 11.44 -6.25 10.10
CA ASP A 35 10.16 -6.66 10.66
C ASP A 35 9.40 -5.46 11.26
N PHE A 36 8.08 -5.47 11.16
CA PHE A 36 7.21 -4.63 11.96
C PHE A 36 6.96 -5.29 13.32
N LYS A 37 7.23 -4.57 14.40
CA LYS A 37 6.93 -5.01 15.77
C LYS A 37 5.55 -4.55 16.17
N HIS A 38 4.65 -5.48 16.48
CA HIS A 38 3.32 -5.20 17.00
C HIS A 38 3.11 -5.89 18.33
N ILE A 39 2.37 -5.28 19.25
CA ILE A 39 1.94 -5.93 20.49
C ILE A 39 0.45 -6.23 20.33
N ILE A 40 0.11 -7.52 20.23
CA ILE A 40 -1.28 -8.00 20.12
C ILE A 40 -1.58 -8.80 21.38
N ASN A 41 -2.57 -8.35 22.16
CA ASN A 41 -2.96 -8.99 23.44
C ASN A 41 -1.78 -9.18 24.42
N GLY A 42 -0.83 -8.24 24.45
CA GLY A 42 0.36 -8.32 25.29
C GLY A 42 1.49 -9.21 24.75
N ALA A 43 1.31 -9.85 23.59
CA ALA A 43 2.35 -10.65 22.92
C ALA A 43 3.00 -9.85 21.78
N GLU A 44 4.33 -9.88 21.70
CA GLU A 44 5.08 -9.29 20.58
C GLU A 44 4.96 -10.18 19.34
N VAL A 45 4.37 -9.63 18.28
CA VAL A 45 4.23 -10.25 16.96
C VAL A 45 5.13 -9.51 15.97
N LEU A 46 6.03 -10.26 15.33
CA LEU A 46 6.94 -9.78 14.30
C LEU A 46 6.36 -10.11 12.92
N ILE A 47 6.12 -9.08 12.10
CA ILE A 47 5.62 -9.25 10.73
C ILE A 47 6.73 -8.84 9.76
N PRO A 48 7.23 -9.73 8.88
CA PRO A 48 8.30 -9.39 7.95
C PRO A 48 7.85 -8.31 6.95
N ARG A 49 8.74 -7.36 6.69
CA ARG A 49 8.56 -6.28 5.70
C ARG A 49 8.92 -6.80 4.32
N SER A 50 8.15 -6.42 3.31
CA SER A 50 8.51 -6.66 1.90
C SER A 50 9.73 -5.83 1.46
N ILE A 51 9.88 -4.62 2.02
CA ILE A 51 11.01 -3.72 1.79
C ILE A 51 11.63 -3.37 3.15
N PRO A 52 12.90 -3.69 3.40
CA PRO A 52 13.61 -3.27 4.60
C PRO A 52 13.65 -1.75 4.72
N ALA A 53 13.50 -1.24 5.93
CA ALA A 53 13.65 0.18 6.22
C ALA A 53 14.90 0.44 7.06
N LEU A 54 15.43 1.65 6.97
CA LEU A 54 16.50 2.10 7.86
C LEU A 54 15.88 2.71 9.12
N SER A 55 16.52 2.50 10.28
CA SER A 55 16.21 3.26 11.49
C SER A 55 16.58 4.73 11.33
N GLU A 56 15.96 5.62 12.11
CA GLU A 56 16.20 7.08 12.04
C GLU A 56 17.65 7.49 12.31
N ASP A 57 18.39 6.69 13.09
CA ASP A 57 19.80 6.91 13.41
C ASP A 57 20.77 6.18 12.47
N ALA A 58 20.28 5.57 11.40
CA ALA A 58 21.12 4.85 10.46
C ALA A 58 22.11 5.80 9.76
N VAL A 59 23.41 5.52 9.92
CA VAL A 59 24.48 6.22 9.21
C VAL A 59 25.32 5.18 8.46
N PRO A 60 25.65 5.41 7.17
CA PRO A 60 26.48 4.50 6.41
C PRO A 60 27.90 4.50 6.99
N THR A 61 28.39 3.31 7.34
CA THR A 61 29.67 3.13 8.03
C THR A 61 30.54 2.04 7.39
N VAL A 62 29.96 1.27 6.47
CA VAL A 62 30.61 0.13 5.81
C VAL A 62 30.90 0.48 4.36
N PHE A 63 32.18 0.54 4.00
CA PHE A 63 32.63 0.85 2.65
C PHE A 63 33.68 -0.19 2.19
N PRO A 64 33.24 -1.33 1.61
CA PRO A 64 34.10 -2.49 1.39
C PRO A 64 35.26 -2.23 0.41
N ASN A 65 35.10 -1.26 -0.51
CA ASN A 65 36.08 -0.94 -1.54
C ASN A 65 37.06 0.19 -1.11
N LEU A 66 36.96 0.66 0.14
CA LEU A 66 37.79 1.74 0.67
C LEU A 66 38.75 1.20 1.75
N PRO A 67 39.90 1.86 1.96
CA PRO A 67 40.82 1.49 3.02
C PRO A 67 40.14 1.32 4.38
N LYS A 68 40.54 0.30 5.15
CA LYS A 68 39.87 -0.11 6.40
C LYS A 68 39.72 1.01 7.44
N TYR A 69 40.59 2.02 7.43
CA TYR A 69 40.49 3.15 8.36
C TYR A 69 39.28 4.06 8.12
N ILE A 70 38.69 4.00 6.93
CA ILE A 70 37.50 4.75 6.54
C ILE A 70 36.21 4.01 6.95
N SER A 71 36.21 2.68 6.82
CA SER A 71 35.11 1.84 7.30
C SER A 71 35.16 1.67 8.81
N ARG A 72 34.10 2.05 9.52
CA ARG A 72 34.02 1.89 10.97
C ARG A 72 32.93 0.89 11.31
N MET A 73 33.30 -0.35 11.59
CA MET A 73 32.35 -1.27 12.21
C MET A 73 32.07 -0.81 13.64
N LEU A 74 30.81 -0.52 13.93
CA LEU A 74 30.42 -0.12 15.27
C LEU A 74 30.65 -1.28 16.25
N PRO A 75 31.12 -1.01 17.48
CA PRO A 75 31.26 -2.04 18.51
C PRO A 75 29.97 -2.85 18.69
N LYS A 76 30.13 -4.13 19.03
CA LYS A 76 29.01 -5.00 19.39
C LYS A 76 28.22 -4.37 20.53
N GLU A 77 26.90 -4.37 20.41
CA GLU A 77 26.02 -3.81 21.43
C GLU A 77 26.24 -4.49 22.77
N ARG A 78 26.50 -3.69 23.81
CA ARG A 78 26.72 -4.20 25.17
C ARG A 78 25.36 -4.59 25.72
N LYS A 79 25.15 -5.88 26.02
CA LYS A 79 23.92 -6.37 26.67
C LYS A 79 23.65 -5.53 27.92
N ARG A 80 22.58 -4.72 27.89
CA ARG A 80 22.11 -4.06 29.10
C ARG A 80 21.61 -5.14 30.05
N ARG A 81 22.06 -5.11 31.32
CA ARG A 81 21.50 -5.97 32.37
C ARG A 81 20.08 -5.47 32.64
N ASN A 82 19.09 -6.36 32.56
CA ASN A 82 17.70 -6.05 32.88
C ASN A 82 17.58 -5.66 34.35
N ALA A 83 17.54 -4.36 34.65
CA ALA A 83 17.24 -3.84 35.98
C ALA A 83 15.72 -3.64 36.08
N SER A 84 14.97 -4.74 36.18
CA SER A 84 13.51 -4.67 36.38
C SER A 84 12.96 -5.94 37.03
N GLN A 85 13.39 -6.27 38.26
CA GLN A 85 12.57 -7.04 39.21
C GLN A 85 12.93 -6.61 40.63
N ALA A 86 12.22 -5.62 41.17
CA ALA A 86 12.10 -5.43 42.60
C ALA A 86 10.61 -5.66 42.95
N PRO A 87 10.27 -6.64 43.81
CA PRO A 87 8.91 -6.83 44.28
C PRO A 87 8.58 -5.76 45.33
N ILE A 88 7.50 -5.01 45.13
CA ILE A 88 6.94 -4.15 46.17
C ILE A 88 6.12 -5.05 47.12
N PRO A 89 6.43 -5.11 48.42
CA PRO A 89 5.69 -5.94 49.36
C PRO A 89 4.40 -5.26 49.84
N SER A 90 3.38 -6.10 50.04
CA SER A 90 2.09 -5.80 50.66
C SER A 90 2.17 -5.55 52.17
N LYS A 91 1.31 -4.66 52.71
CA LYS A 91 0.45 -4.82 53.92
C LYS A 91 -0.25 -3.47 54.22
N ARG A 92 -1.60 -3.41 54.23
CA ARG A 92 -2.53 -3.37 55.40
C ARG A 92 -2.28 -2.14 56.30
N SER A 93 -3.21 -1.31 56.78
CA SER A 93 -4.66 -1.40 57.05
C SER A 93 -5.15 -0.07 57.70
N GLY A 94 -6.44 0.27 57.63
CA GLY A 94 -7.16 1.24 58.51
C GLY A 94 -8.08 2.20 57.73
N ALA A 95 -9.38 1.93 57.56
CA ALA A 95 -10.55 2.36 58.39
C ALA A 95 -10.73 3.90 58.44
N CYS A 96 -11.67 4.51 57.68
CA CYS A 96 -13.13 4.72 57.86
C CYS A 96 -13.53 5.96 58.69
N LEU A 97 -14.35 6.83 58.09
CA LEU A 97 -15.36 7.80 58.63
C LEU A 97 -15.74 8.72 57.45
N ASP A 98 -16.81 8.51 56.69
CA ASP A 98 -18.25 8.77 56.95
C ASP A 98 -18.55 10.18 57.48
N THR A 99 -19.10 11.04 56.61
CA THR A 99 -20.08 12.10 56.92
C THR A 99 -20.81 12.48 55.62
N THR A 100 -22.13 12.27 55.63
CA THR A 100 -23.17 12.75 54.70
C THR A 100 -23.37 14.27 54.73
N GLU A 101 -24.39 14.76 53.99
CA GLU A 101 -25.03 16.10 53.99
C GLU A 101 -24.72 16.91 52.69
N GLU A 102 -25.57 16.80 51.66
CA GLU A 102 -26.72 17.67 51.33
C GLU A 102 -26.38 18.99 50.59
N CYS A 103 -26.95 19.16 49.38
CA CYS A 103 -27.22 20.45 48.71
C CYS A 103 -28.52 21.06 49.32
N PRO A 104 -28.98 22.33 49.10
CA PRO A 104 -28.81 23.26 47.93
C PRO A 104 -28.82 24.78 48.38
N PRO A 105 -29.36 25.84 47.68
CA PRO A 105 -29.74 26.09 46.27
C PRO A 105 -29.27 27.45 45.64
N ALA A 106 -29.58 27.63 44.35
CA ALA A 106 -30.05 28.84 43.63
C ALA A 106 -29.16 30.08 43.32
N ASP A 107 -29.07 30.34 42.00
CA ASP A 107 -29.22 31.59 41.24
C ASP A 107 -28.30 32.81 41.46
N VAL A 108 -27.55 33.21 40.41
CA VAL A 108 -27.73 34.54 39.76
C VAL A 108 -27.17 34.57 38.31
N GLU A 109 -28.00 35.12 37.43
CA GLU A 109 -27.77 35.63 36.07
C GLU A 109 -26.50 36.50 35.86
N GLY A 110 -25.97 36.52 34.63
CA GLY A 110 -25.29 37.72 34.11
C GLY A 110 -24.18 37.54 33.07
N ALA A 111 -24.47 38.04 31.85
CA ALA A 111 -23.57 38.70 30.89
C ALA A 111 -22.66 37.88 29.93
N ASP A 112 -23.17 37.79 28.70
CA ASP A 112 -22.55 38.00 27.38
C ASP A 112 -21.06 38.42 27.33
N THR A 113 -20.25 37.63 26.61
CA THR A 113 -19.11 38.12 25.81
C THR A 113 -18.80 37.10 24.70
N GLN A 114 -18.96 37.51 23.45
CA GLN A 114 -18.50 36.79 22.26
C GLN A 114 -16.97 36.59 22.27
N ARG A 115 -16.56 35.43 21.71
CA ARG A 115 -15.44 35.24 20.74
C ARG A 115 -14.41 34.19 21.18
N GLY A 116 -14.34 33.12 20.39
CA GLY A 116 -13.07 32.43 20.08
C GLY A 116 -13.02 30.96 20.47
N GLY A 117 -12.86 30.09 19.47
CA GLY A 117 -12.60 28.65 19.63
C GLY A 117 -13.89 27.83 19.54
N MET A 118 -14.02 26.78 18.72
CA MET A 118 -13.02 25.95 18.10
C MET A 118 -13.45 25.54 16.69
N SER A 119 -12.46 25.44 15.82
CA SER A 119 -12.47 24.56 14.67
C SER A 119 -12.94 23.16 15.06
N GLU A 120 -14.08 22.73 14.53
CA GLU A 120 -14.42 21.32 14.40
C GLU A 120 -14.58 21.01 12.91
N PRO A 121 -13.51 20.59 12.22
CA PRO A 121 -13.64 19.95 10.92
C PRO A 121 -13.17 18.50 11.05
N PHE A 122 -13.76 17.70 11.94
CA PHE A 122 -13.36 16.29 12.01
C PHE A 122 -14.50 15.30 12.32
N ALA A 123 -15.75 15.75 12.14
CA ALA A 123 -16.95 14.92 12.30
C ALA A 123 -17.82 14.82 11.03
N GLU A 124 -17.29 15.14 9.83
CA GLU A 124 -17.77 14.48 8.62
C GLU A 124 -17.21 13.07 8.63
N GLU A 125 -17.95 12.14 9.24
CA GLU A 125 -17.67 10.71 9.16
C GLU A 125 -17.33 10.33 7.72
N LEU A 126 -16.07 9.94 7.53
CA LEU A 126 -15.41 9.59 6.28
C LEU A 126 -16.38 8.95 5.27
N PHE A 127 -17.03 9.78 4.45
CA PHE A 127 -18.17 9.43 3.58
C PHE A 127 -17.86 8.26 2.64
N ILE A 128 -16.57 8.03 2.40
CA ILE A 128 -16.00 6.90 1.67
C ILE A 128 -16.42 5.53 2.23
N PHE A 129 -16.86 5.43 3.49
CA PHE A 129 -17.31 4.16 4.10
C PHE A 129 -18.80 3.87 3.91
N ASP A 130 -19.54 4.81 3.32
CA ASP A 130 -20.99 4.73 3.10
C ASP A 130 -21.36 5.21 1.69
N LEU A 131 -20.65 4.74 0.66
CA LEU A 131 -20.96 5.06 -0.73
C LEU A 131 -22.05 4.12 -1.28
N LYS A 132 -22.94 4.66 -2.10
CA LYS A 132 -23.90 3.86 -2.87
C LYS A 132 -23.16 2.95 -3.85
N ARG A 133 -23.41 1.65 -3.72
CA ARG A 133 -22.82 0.63 -4.60
C ARG A 133 -23.58 0.57 -5.93
N PRO A 134 -22.89 0.58 -7.09
CA PRO A 134 -23.54 0.52 -8.41
C PRO A 134 -24.27 -0.79 -8.70
N SER A 135 -23.87 -1.88 -8.05
CA SER A 135 -24.51 -3.19 -8.15
C SER A 135 -24.23 -4.03 -6.89
N GLU A 136 -24.96 -5.14 -6.73
CA GLU A 136 -24.79 -6.07 -5.62
C GLU A 136 -23.44 -6.82 -5.63
N LEU A 137 -22.73 -6.81 -6.77
CA LEU A 137 -21.43 -7.45 -6.93
C LEU A 137 -20.29 -6.68 -6.25
N TRP A 138 -20.55 -5.43 -5.83
CA TRP A 138 -19.57 -4.61 -5.13
C TRP A 138 -19.57 -4.92 -3.63
N SER A 139 -18.39 -5.26 -3.12
CA SER A 139 -18.11 -5.41 -1.70
C SER A 139 -17.24 -4.27 -1.20
N LEU A 140 -17.40 -3.91 0.08
CA LEU A 140 -16.59 -2.88 0.75
C LEU A 140 -15.69 -3.53 1.79
N GLN A 141 -14.39 -3.28 1.68
CA GLN A 141 -13.40 -3.59 2.70
C GLN A 141 -12.93 -2.29 3.37
N LYS A 142 -13.13 -2.22 4.70
CA LYS A 142 -12.71 -1.08 5.54
C LYS A 142 -11.36 -1.38 6.18
N LEU A 143 -10.35 -0.56 5.92
CA LEU A 143 -9.04 -0.69 6.55
C LEU A 143 -8.87 0.43 7.58
N LYS A 144 -9.22 0.12 8.84
CA LYS A 144 -9.30 1.08 9.95
C LYS A 144 -7.98 1.81 10.25
N GLN A 145 -6.84 1.18 10.00
CA GLN A 145 -5.53 1.74 10.35
C GLN A 145 -5.12 2.91 9.44
N ASN A 146 -5.71 3.04 8.24
CA ASN A 146 -5.24 3.97 7.22
C ASN A 146 -6.32 4.90 6.65
N ASN A 147 -7.54 4.93 7.22
CA ASN A 147 -8.68 5.65 6.62
C ASN A 147 -8.88 5.29 5.15
N ILE A 148 -8.76 3.99 4.83
CA ILE A 148 -8.91 3.48 3.47
C ILE A 148 -10.23 2.71 3.35
N ALA A 149 -11.02 3.06 2.34
CA ALA A 149 -12.16 2.28 1.87
C ALA A 149 -11.83 1.65 0.52
N CYS A 150 -11.94 0.33 0.41
CA CYS A 150 -11.73 -0.38 -0.85
C CYS A 150 -13.05 -1.02 -1.31
N TYR A 151 -13.57 -0.56 -2.43
CA TYR A 151 -14.73 -1.15 -3.09
C TYR A 151 -14.23 -2.08 -4.19
N GLN A 152 -14.73 -3.31 -4.22
CA GLN A 152 -14.21 -4.32 -5.14
C GLN A 152 -15.27 -5.29 -5.65
N THR A 153 -15.10 -5.74 -6.89
CA THR A 153 -15.81 -6.87 -7.49
C THR A 153 -14.86 -8.06 -7.61
N ALA A 154 -15.41 -9.27 -7.47
CA ALA A 154 -14.65 -10.50 -7.59
C ALA A 154 -15.40 -11.52 -8.44
N GLU A 155 -14.65 -12.39 -9.09
CA GLU A 155 -15.16 -13.51 -9.87
C GLU A 155 -14.53 -14.82 -9.38
N PHE A 156 -15.27 -15.92 -9.54
CA PHE A 156 -14.77 -17.25 -9.23
C PHE A 156 -14.14 -17.86 -10.48
N ALA A 157 -12.81 -17.96 -10.49
CA ALA A 157 -12.04 -18.57 -11.55
C ALA A 157 -11.78 -20.06 -11.23
N LYS A 158 -12.54 -20.94 -11.89
CA LYS A 158 -12.40 -22.40 -11.72
C LYS A 158 -11.01 -22.84 -12.21
N GLY A 159 -10.21 -23.39 -11.31
CA GLY A 159 -8.87 -23.90 -11.61
C GLY A 159 -7.73 -22.94 -11.28
N GLU A 160 -8.03 -21.75 -10.77
CA GLU A 160 -7.03 -20.84 -10.19
C GLU A 160 -6.85 -21.08 -8.68
N THR A 161 -5.71 -20.67 -8.15
CA THR A 161 -5.41 -20.75 -6.72
C THR A 161 -4.73 -19.45 -6.25
N PRO A 162 -5.42 -18.60 -5.47
CA PRO A 162 -6.79 -18.76 -4.97
C PRO A 162 -7.84 -18.65 -6.09
N PRO A 163 -9.02 -19.28 -5.95
CA PRO A 163 -10.04 -19.31 -7.00
C PRO A 163 -10.86 -18.02 -7.09
N VAL A 164 -10.65 -17.06 -6.20
CA VAL A 164 -11.34 -15.77 -6.19
C VAL A 164 -10.39 -14.71 -6.74
N VAL A 165 -10.78 -14.07 -7.83
CA VAL A 165 -9.98 -13.06 -8.52
C VAL A 165 -10.71 -11.73 -8.49
N PHE A 166 -10.04 -10.68 -8.03
CA PHE A 166 -10.60 -9.33 -8.04
C PHE A 166 -10.52 -8.74 -9.45
N THR A 167 -11.67 -8.33 -9.99
CA THR A 167 -11.77 -7.81 -11.35
C THR A 167 -11.73 -6.29 -11.40
N LYS A 168 -12.36 -5.62 -10.44
CA LYS A 168 -12.34 -4.16 -10.31
C LYS A 168 -12.11 -3.79 -8.85
N MET A 169 -11.28 -2.80 -8.62
CA MET A 169 -11.04 -2.23 -7.30
C MET A 169 -11.01 -0.71 -7.39
N VAL A 170 -11.71 -0.05 -6.48
CA VAL A 170 -11.71 1.41 -6.30
C VAL A 170 -11.31 1.68 -4.86
N VAL A 171 -10.15 2.31 -4.70
CA VAL A 171 -9.54 2.57 -3.41
C VAL A 171 -9.66 4.05 -3.11
N PHE A 172 -10.31 4.39 -2.00
CA PHE A 172 -10.36 5.73 -1.45
C PHE A 172 -9.42 5.80 -0.25
N CYS A 173 -8.48 6.74 -0.30
CA CYS A 173 -7.53 6.99 0.78
C CYS A 173 -7.67 8.45 1.23
N VAL A 174 -7.93 8.66 2.51
CA VAL A 174 -8.06 10.00 3.09
C VAL A 174 -6.67 10.57 3.32
N GLY A 175 -6.32 11.66 2.63
CA GLY A 175 -5.10 12.42 2.82
C GLY A 175 -5.34 13.75 3.56
N GLU A 176 -4.38 14.65 3.49
CA GLU A 176 -4.52 16.00 4.06
C GLU A 176 -5.48 16.85 3.23
N GLY A 177 -6.74 16.96 3.68
CA GLY A 177 -7.76 17.83 3.13
C GLY A 177 -8.42 17.37 1.82
N HIS A 178 -8.10 16.17 1.33
CA HIS A 178 -8.74 15.57 0.15
C HIS A 178 -8.73 14.04 0.25
N VAL A 179 -9.63 13.39 -0.48
CA VAL A 179 -9.64 11.93 -0.64
C VAL A 179 -9.07 11.60 -2.01
N LYS A 180 -8.04 10.77 -2.02
CA LYS A 180 -7.49 10.22 -3.26
C LYS A 180 -8.26 8.97 -3.66
N CYS A 181 -8.77 8.93 -4.89
CA CYS A 181 -9.44 7.81 -5.50
C CYS A 181 -8.53 7.15 -6.53
N SER A 182 -8.25 5.86 -6.39
CA SER A 182 -7.44 5.07 -7.34
C SER A 182 -8.26 3.89 -7.86
N ILE A 183 -8.35 3.75 -9.19
CA ILE A 183 -9.10 2.68 -9.86
C ILE A 183 -8.12 1.66 -10.45
N PHE A 184 -8.36 0.39 -10.16
CA PHE A 184 -7.63 -0.75 -10.70
C PHE A 184 -8.57 -1.73 -11.38
N LEU A 185 -8.16 -2.26 -12.53
CA LEU A 185 -8.91 -3.23 -13.33
C LEU A 185 -8.01 -4.42 -13.65
N ALA A 186 -8.41 -5.63 -13.26
CA ALA A 186 -7.59 -6.85 -13.32
C ALA A 186 -6.16 -6.64 -12.79
N GLY A 187 -6.03 -5.88 -11.69
CA GLY A 187 -4.75 -5.51 -11.07
C GLY A 187 -3.91 -4.47 -11.85
N GLN A 188 -4.37 -3.97 -12.99
CA GLN A 188 -3.74 -2.85 -13.68
C GLN A 188 -4.26 -1.51 -13.15
N PHE A 189 -3.35 -0.56 -12.95
CA PHE A 189 -3.72 0.82 -12.65
C PHE A 189 -4.45 1.45 -13.85
N HIS A 190 -5.64 1.99 -13.61
CA HIS A 190 -6.48 2.59 -14.63
C HIS A 190 -6.47 4.12 -14.59
N LYS A 191 -6.78 4.69 -13.41
CA LYS A 191 -6.95 6.13 -13.21
C LYS A 191 -6.74 6.47 -11.73
N GLU A 192 -6.31 7.69 -11.47
CA GLU A 192 -6.34 8.31 -10.15
C GLU A 192 -6.92 9.73 -10.25
N CYS A 193 -7.68 10.13 -9.25
CA CYS A 193 -8.23 11.48 -9.12
C CYS A 193 -8.49 11.85 -7.66
N ASP A 194 -8.65 13.14 -7.39
CA ASP A 194 -9.10 13.62 -6.08
C ASP A 194 -10.61 13.76 -6.06
N VAL A 195 -11.23 13.30 -4.97
CA VAL A 195 -12.66 13.46 -4.69
C VAL A 195 -12.84 14.27 -3.41
N ARG A 196 -13.78 15.21 -3.44
CA ARG A 196 -14.03 16.16 -2.35
C ARG A 196 -15.37 15.96 -1.67
N CYS A 197 -16.27 15.18 -2.25
CA CYS A 197 -17.57 14.89 -1.69
C CYS A 197 -18.06 13.48 -2.06
N LYS A 198 -19.15 13.06 -1.41
CA LYS A 198 -19.78 11.76 -1.58
C LYS A 198 -20.21 11.51 -3.02
N GLU A 199 -20.83 12.49 -3.66
CA GLU A 199 -21.37 12.38 -5.02
C GLU A 199 -20.25 12.14 -6.05
N GLN A 200 -19.09 12.78 -5.87
CA GLN A 200 -17.92 12.55 -6.72
C GLN A 200 -17.37 11.14 -6.55
N ALA A 201 -17.27 10.64 -5.31
CA ALA A 201 -16.80 9.30 -5.04
C ALA A 201 -17.75 8.22 -5.59
N GLU A 202 -19.06 8.40 -5.44
CA GLU A 202 -20.06 7.52 -6.05
C GLU A 202 -20.04 7.57 -7.59
N GLY A 203 -19.76 8.75 -8.15
CA GLY A 203 -19.54 8.94 -9.59
C GLY A 203 -18.36 8.12 -10.12
N GLU A 204 -17.22 8.15 -9.42
CA GLU A 204 -16.04 7.35 -9.77
C GLU A 204 -16.27 5.84 -9.62
N LEU A 205 -17.03 5.42 -8.59
CA LEU A 205 -17.41 4.03 -8.40
C LEU A 205 -18.34 3.54 -9.53
N SER A 206 -19.30 4.38 -9.94
CA SER A 206 -20.20 4.12 -11.07
C SER A 206 -19.45 4.08 -12.41
N TYR A 207 -18.48 4.97 -12.59
CA TYR A 207 -17.57 4.96 -13.73
C TYR A 207 -16.81 3.64 -13.81
N ALA A 208 -16.14 3.21 -12.73
CA ALA A 208 -15.44 1.93 -12.70
C ALA A 208 -16.37 0.75 -13.02
N ASN A 209 -17.62 0.78 -12.52
CA ASN A 209 -18.62 -0.22 -12.84
C ASN A 209 -18.93 -0.30 -14.35
N SER A 210 -18.94 0.82 -15.06
CA SER A 210 -19.23 0.88 -16.51
C SER A 210 -18.10 0.35 -17.41
N LEU A 211 -16.89 0.21 -16.86
CA LEU A 211 -15.71 -0.19 -17.64
C LEU A 211 -15.73 -1.69 -17.96
N THR A 212 -15.31 -2.05 -19.17
CA THR A 212 -15.03 -3.44 -19.55
C THR A 212 -13.57 -3.76 -19.25
N VAL A 213 -13.32 -4.83 -18.49
CA VAL A 213 -11.97 -5.23 -18.04
C VAL A 213 -11.22 -5.94 -19.19
N CYS A 214 -9.94 -5.60 -19.41
CA CYS A 214 -9.10 -6.32 -20.36
C CYS A 214 -8.78 -7.73 -19.82
N SER A 215 -8.93 -8.76 -20.66
CA SER A 215 -8.56 -10.15 -20.31
C SER A 215 -7.05 -10.45 -20.46
N GLY A 216 -6.24 -9.42 -20.72
CA GLY A 216 -4.84 -9.57 -21.07
C GLY A 216 -4.62 -10.04 -22.51
N ILE A 217 -3.41 -10.48 -22.80
CA ILE A 217 -2.96 -11.03 -24.08
C ILE A 217 -3.17 -12.55 -24.09
N GLY A 218 -2.97 -13.19 -22.94
CA GLY A 218 -3.13 -14.62 -22.69
C GLY A 218 -2.60 -15.00 -21.32
N HIS A 219 -2.74 -16.28 -20.98
CA HIS A 219 -2.31 -16.83 -19.70
C HIS A 219 -0.80 -17.12 -19.70
N THR A 220 -0.10 -16.97 -18.57
CA THR A 220 1.36 -17.19 -18.48
C THR A 220 1.82 -18.55 -18.97
N LYS A 221 0.99 -19.59 -18.74
CA LYS A 221 1.19 -20.96 -19.24
C LYS A 221 1.39 -21.02 -20.77
N GLU A 222 0.72 -20.13 -21.52
CA GLU A 222 0.87 -20.05 -22.98
C GLU A 222 2.25 -19.50 -23.39
N PHE A 223 2.93 -18.80 -22.48
CA PHE A 223 4.21 -18.13 -22.72
C PHE A 223 5.38 -18.76 -21.94
N GLU A 224 5.21 -19.93 -21.29
CA GLU A 224 6.25 -20.58 -20.49
C GLU A 224 7.56 -20.82 -21.25
N LYS A 225 7.47 -21.03 -22.56
CA LYS A 225 8.62 -21.25 -23.45
C LYS A 225 9.31 -19.96 -23.90
N LEU A 226 8.74 -18.79 -23.59
CA LEU A 226 9.23 -17.49 -24.01
C LEU A 226 9.91 -16.78 -22.85
N ASN A 227 11.04 -16.14 -23.12
CA ASN A 227 11.70 -15.30 -22.13
C ASN A 227 10.83 -14.05 -21.87
N MET A 228 10.14 -14.03 -20.73
CA MET A 228 9.17 -13.01 -20.37
C MET A 228 9.79 -11.67 -19.97
N ASN A 229 11.11 -11.58 -19.86
CA ASN A 229 11.81 -10.35 -19.55
C ASN A 229 11.51 -9.33 -20.66
N ASN A 230 10.65 -8.36 -20.37
CA ASN A 230 10.19 -7.26 -21.25
C ASN A 230 8.97 -7.52 -22.15
N ILE A 231 8.28 -8.65 -22.02
CA ILE A 231 7.08 -8.90 -22.85
C ILE A 231 5.87 -8.12 -22.30
N GLY A 232 5.78 -7.84 -21.00
CA GLY A 232 4.62 -7.12 -20.49
C GLY A 232 4.57 -7.01 -18.97
N ARG A 233 3.39 -6.71 -18.45
CA ARG A 233 3.09 -6.72 -17.01
C ARG A 233 2.32 -7.98 -16.66
N LEU A 234 2.73 -8.65 -15.61
CA LEU A 234 2.01 -9.80 -15.07
C LEU A 234 1.00 -9.33 -14.02
N SER A 235 -0.24 -9.80 -14.10
CA SER A 235 -1.21 -9.66 -13.02
C SER A 235 -2.01 -10.96 -12.89
N GLY A 236 -1.94 -11.57 -11.70
CA GLY A 236 -2.38 -12.95 -11.52
C GLY A 236 -1.65 -13.88 -12.48
N HIS A 237 -2.41 -14.64 -13.26
CA HIS A 237 -1.89 -15.50 -14.31
C HIS A 237 -2.00 -14.92 -15.73
N CYS A 238 -2.43 -13.68 -15.87
CA CYS A 238 -2.61 -13.04 -17.17
C CYS A 238 -1.45 -12.09 -17.50
N LEU A 239 -1.00 -12.14 -18.75
CA LEU A 239 -0.01 -11.22 -19.28
C LEU A 239 -0.69 -10.02 -19.93
N PHE A 240 -0.28 -8.81 -19.57
CA PHE A 240 -0.81 -7.55 -20.10
C PHE A 240 0.27 -6.79 -20.87
N SER A 241 -0.15 -5.99 -21.85
CA SER A 241 0.75 -5.01 -22.48
C SER A 241 1.27 -4.05 -21.42
N SER A 242 2.51 -3.58 -21.54
CA SER A 242 3.07 -2.55 -20.67
C SER A 242 2.28 -1.22 -20.70
N ALA A 243 1.56 -0.97 -21.80
CA ALA A 243 0.68 0.19 -21.98
C ALA A 243 -0.79 -0.10 -21.64
N CYS A 244 -1.13 -1.29 -21.13
CA CYS A 244 -2.49 -1.61 -20.73
C CYS A 244 -2.85 -0.86 -19.44
N ASN A 245 -4.01 -0.21 -19.43
CA ASN A 245 -4.61 0.43 -18.25
C ASN A 245 -5.77 -0.41 -17.64
N GLY A 246 -5.81 -1.70 -17.97
CA GLY A 246 -6.81 -2.66 -17.49
C GLY A 246 -8.21 -2.55 -18.10
N SER A 247 -8.48 -1.55 -18.95
CA SER A 247 -9.77 -1.39 -19.63
C SER A 247 -9.69 -1.68 -21.12
N VAL A 248 -10.81 -2.10 -21.71
CA VAL A 248 -10.99 -2.13 -23.17
C VAL A 248 -11.71 -0.83 -23.58
N PRO A 249 -11.26 -0.12 -24.64
CA PRO A 249 -11.99 1.03 -25.15
C PRO A 249 -13.41 0.64 -25.53
N GLN A 250 -14.40 1.41 -25.08
CA GLN A 250 -15.78 1.28 -25.57
C GLN A 250 -15.77 1.54 -27.09
N PRO A 251 -16.48 0.72 -27.89
CA PRO A 251 -16.27 0.68 -29.34
C PRO A 251 -16.70 1.98 -30.02
N PHE A 252 -15.78 2.62 -30.76
CA PHE A 252 -16.14 3.68 -31.72
C PHE A 252 -16.42 3.14 -33.13
N SER A 253 -15.90 1.97 -33.53
CA SER A 253 -16.39 1.23 -34.71
C SER A 253 -15.71 -0.14 -34.90
N ARG A 254 -16.54 -1.14 -35.24
CA ARG A 254 -16.31 -2.38 -36.02
C ARG A 254 -14.92 -3.02 -36.03
N GLN A 255 -14.58 -3.72 -34.94
CA GLN A 255 -14.14 -5.12 -34.94
C GLN A 255 -13.85 -5.48 -33.48
N LEU A 256 -14.85 -6.03 -32.80
CA LEU A 256 -14.67 -6.61 -31.46
C LEU A 256 -13.66 -7.77 -31.60
N ASP A 257 -12.58 -7.72 -30.84
CA ASP A 257 -11.98 -8.97 -30.40
C ASP A 257 -13.00 -9.58 -29.41
N PRO A 258 -13.60 -10.75 -29.72
CA PRO A 258 -14.64 -11.34 -28.88
C PRO A 258 -14.17 -11.66 -27.46
N ASN A 259 -12.86 -11.61 -27.21
CA ASN A 259 -12.25 -11.98 -25.94
C ASN A 259 -11.79 -10.77 -25.10
N ASN A 260 -12.15 -9.53 -25.46
CA ASN A 260 -11.76 -8.32 -24.69
C ASN A 260 -10.23 -8.25 -24.42
N ARG A 261 -9.42 -8.64 -25.41
CA ARG A 261 -7.97 -8.77 -25.26
C ARG A 261 -7.24 -7.45 -25.47
N CYS A 262 -6.05 -7.37 -24.90
CA CYS A 262 -5.24 -6.16 -24.93
C CYS A 262 -4.65 -5.92 -26.33
N ILE A 263 -5.20 -4.95 -27.07
CA ILE A 263 -4.85 -4.64 -28.46
C ILE A 263 -3.56 -3.79 -28.57
N CYS A 264 -3.15 -3.12 -27.48
CA CYS A 264 -2.02 -2.20 -27.44
C CYS A 264 -0.63 -2.87 -27.54
N PHE A 265 -0.57 -4.15 -27.92
CA PHE A 265 0.70 -4.84 -28.15
C PHE A 265 1.24 -4.46 -29.54
N LYS A 266 2.29 -3.63 -29.58
CA LYS A 266 2.92 -3.18 -30.85
C LYS A 266 3.61 -4.30 -31.65
N TRP A 267 3.61 -5.54 -31.16
CA TRP A 267 4.32 -6.67 -31.77
C TRP A 267 3.39 -7.61 -32.52
N LYS A 268 2.62 -7.10 -33.49
CA LYS A 268 1.78 -7.92 -34.39
C LYS A 268 2.57 -8.81 -35.36
N ARG A 269 3.89 -8.64 -35.51
CA ARG A 269 4.70 -9.49 -36.42
C ARG A 269 5.45 -10.62 -35.72
N GLN A 270 6.27 -10.35 -34.70
CA GLN A 270 7.12 -11.42 -34.14
C GLN A 270 6.38 -12.41 -33.21
N VAL A 271 5.29 -12.02 -32.54
CA VAL A 271 4.48 -12.97 -31.76
C VAL A 271 3.66 -13.86 -32.69
N SER A 272 3.14 -13.34 -33.81
CA SER A 272 2.54 -14.16 -34.88
C SER A 272 3.52 -15.20 -35.41
N ASP A 273 4.77 -14.82 -35.62
CA ASP A 273 5.78 -15.73 -36.17
C ASP A 273 6.27 -16.75 -35.13
N ALA A 274 6.39 -16.36 -33.86
CA ALA A 274 6.63 -17.30 -32.76
C ALA A 274 5.46 -18.28 -32.56
N PHE A 275 4.21 -17.82 -32.66
CA PHE A 275 3.02 -18.68 -32.60
C PHE A 275 2.92 -19.60 -33.81
N LYS A 276 3.18 -19.11 -35.02
CA LYS A 276 3.23 -19.92 -36.25
C LYS A 276 4.34 -20.95 -36.23
N ASN A 277 5.50 -20.63 -35.67
CA ASN A 277 6.63 -21.56 -35.56
C ASN A 277 6.41 -22.61 -34.45
N CYS A 278 5.72 -22.26 -33.36
CA CYS A 278 5.35 -23.22 -32.32
C CYS A 278 4.28 -24.22 -32.82
N VAL A 279 3.33 -23.77 -33.64
CA VAL A 279 2.29 -24.64 -34.23
C VAL A 279 2.85 -25.55 -35.34
N ARG A 280 3.87 -25.11 -36.09
CA ARG A 280 4.53 -25.96 -37.12
C ARG A 280 5.50 -27.00 -36.55
N GLY A 281 5.97 -26.84 -35.30
CA GLY A 281 6.95 -27.73 -34.67
C GLY A 281 6.38 -29.04 -34.10
N ASN A 282 5.07 -29.23 -34.06
CA ASN A 282 4.41 -30.44 -33.53
C ASN A 282 3.87 -31.38 -34.62
N GLY A 283 4.39 -31.28 -35.84
CA GLY A 283 3.97 -32.10 -36.99
C GLY A 283 5.15 -32.67 -37.77
N ALA A 284 6.00 -33.47 -37.12
CA ALA A 284 6.85 -34.43 -37.81
C ALA A 284 7.23 -35.55 -36.82
N LEU A 285 6.60 -36.71 -37.02
CA LEU A 285 7.14 -38.02 -36.68
C LEU A 285 8.45 -38.26 -37.45
#